data_AF-A0AAN7C0X4-F1
#
_entry.id   AF-A0AAN7C0X4-F1
#
_cell.length_a   1.000
_cell.length_b   1.000
_cell.length_c   1.000
_cell.angle_alpha   90.00
_cell.angle_beta   90.00
_cell.angle_gamma   90.00
#
_symmetry.space_group_name_H-M   'P 1'
#
loop_
_entity.id
_entity.type
_entity.pdbx_description
1 polymer ?
#
loop_
_entity_poly.entity_id
_entity_poly.type
_entity_poly.pdbx_seq_one_letter_code
_entity_poly.pdbx_strand_id
1 'polypeptide(L)'
;MSASNVCANASCPKGDSSTTNLLLCSRCRKARYCSQDCQAASWPSHKQDCRRQNYIIKVQLFPGKITDPEVVRTISCPAEASFWDLHVVLQLAFGWTGTHAYDFAVMDPDFRVSADPLQDLLRMTASGPPRITADMPREYELRLVDPTFPPNRRAIDRMHEWQRKHPRMVEKQADQWALWKVFDSAKYRGKQVIYMYDFGDKWEHYLTVEGRADVTDRFVCLSGTGHPVAEDVGSVNGWKELKEAYRTSRPSQEQRDRRKWYENMASNGDPEGLAGDRINFWDMERVNRHLKIIFPNVHV
;
A
#
# COMPACT_ATOMS: atom_id res chain seq x y z
N MET A 1 -10.44 -27.23 8.01
CA MET A 1 -10.65 -27.80 9.35
C MET A 1 -11.71 -26.95 10.05
N SER A 2 -12.82 -27.56 10.49
CA SER A 2 -13.92 -26.87 11.16
C SER A 2 -13.41 -26.14 12.41
N ALA A 3 -13.68 -24.84 12.54
CA ALA A 3 -13.35 -24.09 13.74
C ALA A 3 -14.17 -24.65 14.91
N SER A 4 -13.50 -25.18 15.94
CA SER A 4 -14.18 -25.62 17.16
C SER A 4 -14.85 -24.41 17.83
N ASN A 5 -16.16 -24.51 18.08
CA ASN A 5 -16.90 -23.51 18.85
C ASN A 5 -16.74 -23.74 20.36
N VAL A 6 -15.50 -23.97 20.79
CA VAL A 6 -15.16 -24.30 22.18
C VAL A 6 -14.18 -23.25 22.72
N CYS A 7 -14.30 -22.95 24.01
CA CYS A 7 -13.36 -22.08 24.69
C CYS A 7 -11.96 -22.73 24.70
N ALA A 8 -10.94 -22.00 24.27
CA ALA A 8 -9.55 -22.48 24.23
C ALA A 8 -8.88 -22.55 25.62
N ASN A 9 -9.57 -22.12 26.68
CA ASN A 9 -9.12 -22.37 28.05
C ASN A 9 -9.51 -23.79 28.47
N ALA A 10 -8.53 -24.67 28.63
CA ALA A 10 -8.73 -26.05 29.08
C ALA A 10 -9.42 -26.15 30.46
N SER A 11 -9.27 -25.14 31.31
CA SER A 11 -9.91 -25.05 32.63
C SER A 11 -11.18 -24.20 32.62
N CYS A 12 -11.85 -24.07 31.46
CA CYS A 12 -13.04 -23.25 31.35
C CYS A 12 -14.18 -23.83 32.21
N PRO A 13 -14.77 -23.05 33.14
CA PRO A 13 -15.84 -23.55 34.02
C PRO A 13 -17.14 -23.86 33.26
N LYS A 14 -17.28 -23.36 32.03
CA LYS A 14 -18.45 -23.60 31.17
C LYS A 14 -18.36 -24.90 30.34
N GLY A 15 -17.20 -25.56 30.32
CA GLY A 15 -16.96 -26.76 29.51
C GLY A 15 -17.26 -26.58 28.01
N ASP A 16 -17.62 -27.67 27.34
CA ASP A 16 -18.03 -27.69 25.91
C ASP A 16 -19.42 -27.07 25.67
N SER A 17 -20.15 -26.72 26.73
CA SER A 17 -21.52 -26.18 26.70
C SER A 17 -21.62 -24.72 26.21
N SER A 18 -20.50 -24.14 25.76
CA SER A 18 -20.35 -22.71 25.46
C SER A 18 -20.68 -22.38 24.00
N THR A 19 -21.94 -22.49 23.59
CA THR A 19 -22.30 -22.51 22.16
C THR A 19 -22.73 -21.19 21.51
N THR A 20 -22.68 -20.02 22.15
CA THR A 20 -22.96 -18.75 21.45
C THR A 20 -22.09 -17.57 21.89
N ASN A 21 -21.42 -16.93 20.92
CA ASN A 21 -20.64 -15.69 21.02
C ASN A 21 -19.31 -15.75 21.80
N LEU A 22 -18.41 -16.65 21.41
CA LEU A 22 -17.04 -16.65 21.91
C LEU A 22 -16.24 -15.43 21.41
N LEU A 23 -15.41 -14.86 22.28
CA LEU A 23 -14.47 -13.78 21.98
C LEU A 23 -13.25 -14.33 21.26
N LEU A 24 -12.89 -13.76 20.11
CA LEU A 24 -11.66 -14.12 19.42
C LEU A 24 -10.44 -13.44 20.06
N CYS A 25 -9.31 -14.15 20.12
CA CYS A 25 -8.03 -13.52 20.39
C CYS A 25 -7.79 -12.40 19.37
N SER A 26 -7.68 -11.16 19.84
CA SER A 26 -7.52 -9.97 19.00
C SER A 26 -6.24 -9.99 18.14
N ARG A 27 -5.23 -10.77 18.57
CA ARG A 27 -3.96 -10.94 17.86
C ARG A 27 -4.02 -12.03 16.78
N CYS A 28 -4.29 -13.29 17.14
CA CYS A 28 -4.23 -14.38 16.16
C CYS A 28 -5.55 -14.69 15.45
N ARG A 29 -6.69 -14.28 16.03
CA ARG A 29 -8.06 -14.62 15.59
C ARG A 29 -8.33 -16.12 15.38
N LYS A 30 -7.48 -17.01 15.91
CA LYS A 30 -7.66 -18.46 15.89
C LYS A 30 -8.27 -18.99 17.18
N ALA A 31 -7.76 -18.57 18.33
CA ALA A 31 -8.29 -18.96 19.64
C ALA A 31 -9.57 -18.18 19.98
N ARG A 32 -10.53 -18.88 20.59
CA ARG A 32 -11.83 -18.37 21.02
C ARG A 32 -11.99 -18.55 22.52
N TYR A 33 -12.60 -17.58 23.21
CA TYR A 33 -12.70 -17.57 24.66
C TYR A 33 -14.08 -17.17 25.15
N CYS A 34 -14.47 -17.78 26.28
CA CYS A 34 -15.74 -17.53 26.93
C CYS A 34 -15.84 -16.11 27.54
N SER A 35 -14.69 -15.54 27.88
CA SER A 35 -14.51 -14.27 28.59
C SER A 35 -13.04 -13.83 28.46
N GLN A 36 -12.75 -12.59 28.85
CA GLN A 36 -11.36 -12.11 28.95
C GLN A 36 -10.58 -12.89 30.01
N ASP A 37 -11.20 -13.33 31.10
CA ASP A 37 -10.54 -14.16 32.12
C ASP A 37 -10.14 -15.53 31.57
N CYS A 38 -11.01 -16.15 30.79
CA CYS A 38 -10.71 -17.38 30.05
C CYS A 38 -9.46 -17.18 29.16
N GLN A 39 -9.37 -16.04 28.46
CA GLN A 39 -8.20 -15.71 27.64
C GLN A 39 -6.94 -15.48 28.48
N ALA A 40 -7.04 -14.73 29.57
CA ALA A 40 -5.91 -14.42 30.45
C ALA A 40 -5.34 -15.69 31.11
N ALA A 41 -6.21 -16.58 31.59
CA ALA A 41 -5.82 -17.87 32.17
C ALA A 41 -5.12 -18.78 31.14
N SER A 42 -5.57 -18.76 29.88
CA SER A 42 -4.98 -19.53 28.78
C SER A 42 -3.69 -18.89 28.22
N TRP A 43 -3.41 -17.63 28.52
CA TRP A 43 -2.31 -16.88 27.90
C TRP A 43 -0.91 -17.53 28.04
N PRO A 44 -0.50 -18.12 29.18
CA PRO A 44 0.82 -18.73 29.32
C PRO A 44 1.13 -19.81 28.29
N SER A 45 0.13 -20.60 27.89
CA SER A 45 0.24 -21.59 26.81
C SER A 45 -0.04 -20.97 25.45
N HIS A 46 -1.14 -20.21 25.31
CA HIS A 46 -1.55 -19.64 24.02
C HIS A 46 -0.50 -18.72 23.38
N LYS A 47 0.24 -17.93 24.18
CA LYS A 47 1.20 -16.95 23.67
C LYS A 47 2.31 -17.55 22.80
N GLN A 48 2.61 -18.84 22.98
CA GLN A 48 3.67 -19.56 22.26
C GLN A 48 3.29 -19.74 20.78
N ASP A 49 2.02 -19.99 20.49
CA ASP A 49 1.50 -20.23 19.14
C ASP A 49 0.69 -19.03 18.60
N CYS A 50 0.50 -17.98 19.39
CA CYS A 50 -0.30 -16.82 19.03
C CYS A 50 0.42 -15.90 18.03
N ARG A 51 0.28 -16.23 16.74
CA ARG A 51 0.80 -15.41 15.62
C ARG A 51 -0.32 -14.70 14.87
N ARG A 52 -0.04 -13.48 14.41
CA ARG A 52 -0.95 -12.71 13.56
C ARG A 52 -0.99 -13.33 12.16
N GLN A 53 -2.20 -13.53 11.66
CA GLN A 53 -2.43 -13.94 10.28
C GLN A 53 -1.97 -12.86 9.30
N ASN A 54 -1.49 -13.29 8.13
CA ASN A 54 -1.10 -12.38 7.06
C ASN A 54 -2.32 -11.58 6.59
N TYR A 55 -2.10 -10.36 6.12
CA TYR A 55 -3.10 -9.54 5.45
C TYR A 55 -3.21 -9.95 3.99
N ILE A 56 -4.43 -10.06 3.47
CA ILE A 56 -4.65 -10.03 2.01
C ILE A 56 -4.93 -8.58 1.66
N ILE A 57 -3.98 -7.93 0.99
CA ILE A 57 -4.05 -6.52 0.62
C ILE A 57 -4.17 -6.42 -0.89
N LYS A 58 -5.31 -5.88 -1.36
CA LYS A 58 -5.46 -5.39 -2.73
C LYS A 58 -4.89 -3.99 -2.82
N VAL A 59 -4.07 -3.77 -3.84
CA VAL A 59 -3.39 -2.51 -4.10
C VAL A 59 -3.74 -2.09 -5.52
N GLN A 60 -4.45 -0.98 -5.64
CA GLN A 60 -4.92 -0.46 -6.92
C GLN A 60 -4.26 0.88 -7.21
N LEU A 61 -3.57 0.98 -8.34
CA LEU A 61 -2.99 2.24 -8.78
C LEU A 61 -4.09 3.14 -9.36
N PHE A 62 -4.28 4.30 -8.74
CA PHE A 62 -5.16 5.37 -9.20
C PHE A 62 -6.57 4.90 -9.65
N PRO A 63 -7.41 4.36 -8.73
CA PRO A 63 -8.76 3.92 -9.04
C PRO A 63 -9.56 4.98 -9.80
N GLY A 64 -10.20 4.60 -10.91
CA GLY A 64 -11.00 5.51 -11.75
C GLY A 64 -10.20 6.45 -12.65
N LYS A 65 -8.86 6.53 -12.51
CA LYS A 65 -7.99 7.30 -13.42
C LYS A 65 -7.16 6.40 -14.33
N ILE A 66 -6.77 5.22 -13.84
CA ILE A 66 -6.13 4.15 -14.62
C ILE A 66 -7.10 2.97 -14.69
N THR A 67 -7.80 2.85 -15.82
CA THR A 67 -8.91 1.89 -15.99
C THR A 67 -8.79 1.00 -17.23
N ASP A 68 -7.84 1.27 -18.11
CA ASP A 68 -7.73 0.61 -19.42
C ASP A 68 -6.28 0.15 -19.70
N PRO A 69 -5.88 -1.00 -19.14
CA PRO A 69 -6.55 -1.74 -18.07
C PRO A 69 -6.31 -1.09 -16.70
N GLU A 70 -7.06 -1.53 -15.68
CA GLU A 70 -6.70 -1.27 -14.28
C GLU A 70 -5.38 -1.97 -13.93
N VAL A 71 -4.55 -1.29 -13.15
CA VAL A 71 -3.29 -1.84 -12.62
C VAL A 71 -3.48 -2.18 -11.15
N VAL A 72 -3.60 -3.48 -10.86
CA VAL A 72 -3.97 -4.01 -9.53
C VAL A 72 -3.06 -5.15 -9.12
N ARG A 73 -2.70 -5.23 -7.85
CA ARG A 73 -1.96 -6.34 -7.24
C ARG A 73 -2.65 -6.78 -5.96
N THR A 74 -2.84 -8.08 -5.77
CA THR A 74 -3.32 -8.63 -4.50
C THR A 74 -2.20 -9.43 -3.87
N ILE A 75 -1.85 -9.08 -2.63
CA ILE A 75 -0.64 -9.56 -1.96
C ILE A 75 -0.98 -10.09 -0.57
N SER A 76 -0.47 -11.27 -0.24
CA SER A 76 -0.40 -11.76 1.14
C SER A 76 0.81 -11.14 1.83
N CYS A 77 0.59 -10.40 2.91
CA CYS A 77 1.62 -9.65 3.63
C CYS A 77 1.72 -10.11 5.09
N PRO A 78 2.91 -10.50 5.60
CA PRO A 78 3.09 -10.82 7.01
C PRO A 78 2.70 -9.65 7.89
N ALA A 79 1.89 -9.88 8.92
CA ALA A 79 1.36 -8.79 9.73
C ALA A 79 2.43 -8.04 10.53
N GLU A 80 3.52 -8.72 10.89
CA GLU A 80 4.67 -8.17 11.62
C GLU A 80 5.67 -7.45 10.71
N ALA A 81 5.55 -7.58 9.38
CA ALA A 81 6.42 -6.86 8.44
C ALA A 81 6.26 -5.34 8.59
N SER A 82 7.30 -4.60 8.24
CA SER A 82 7.28 -3.14 8.25
C SER A 82 6.61 -2.56 6.99
N PHE A 83 6.28 -1.27 7.03
CA PHE A 83 5.85 -0.55 5.84
C PHE A 83 7.01 -0.34 4.84
N TRP A 84 8.26 -0.34 5.30
CA TRP A 84 9.43 -0.41 4.42
C TRP A 84 9.44 -1.72 3.61
N ASP A 85 9.20 -2.86 4.26
CA ASP A 85 9.12 -4.15 3.58
C ASP A 85 8.00 -4.15 2.54
N LEU A 86 6.84 -3.59 2.89
CA LEU A 86 5.74 -3.42 1.95
C LEU A 86 6.12 -2.52 0.77
N HIS A 87 6.86 -1.43 1.00
CA HIS A 87 7.37 -0.59 -0.10
C HIS A 87 8.22 -1.41 -1.08
N VAL A 88 9.18 -2.18 -0.59
CA VAL A 88 10.04 -3.02 -1.43
C VAL A 88 9.20 -4.03 -2.24
N VAL A 89 8.19 -4.63 -1.61
CA VAL A 89 7.25 -5.54 -2.28
C VAL A 89 6.47 -4.83 -3.38
N LEU A 90 6.01 -3.59 -3.15
CA LEU A 90 5.26 -2.81 -4.12
C LEU A 90 6.13 -2.38 -5.30
N GLN A 91 7.39 -2.00 -5.07
CA GLN A 91 8.34 -1.71 -6.14
C GLN A 91 8.47 -2.91 -7.09
N LEU A 92 8.64 -4.11 -6.55
CA LEU A 92 8.71 -5.33 -7.39
C LEU A 92 7.38 -5.64 -8.09
N ALA A 93 6.25 -5.56 -7.37
CA ALA A 93 4.95 -5.93 -7.89
C ALA A 93 4.47 -4.98 -9.00
N PHE A 94 4.77 -3.68 -8.88
CA PHE A 94 4.45 -2.66 -9.87
C PHE A 94 5.58 -2.44 -10.89
N GLY A 95 6.69 -3.19 -10.79
CA GLY A 95 7.79 -3.15 -11.75
C GLY A 95 8.57 -1.84 -11.72
N TRP A 96 8.70 -1.21 -10.56
CA TRP A 96 9.47 0.01 -10.33
C TRP A 96 10.81 -0.27 -9.66
N THR A 97 11.63 0.76 -9.63
CA THR A 97 13.07 0.65 -9.36
C THR A 97 13.51 1.25 -8.03
N GLY A 98 12.60 1.85 -7.28
CA GLY A 98 12.88 2.43 -5.97
C GLY A 98 13.74 3.71 -6.04
N THR A 99 13.74 4.39 -7.19
CA THR A 99 14.54 5.60 -7.45
C THR A 99 13.97 6.86 -6.81
N HIS A 100 12.65 6.91 -6.58
CA HIS A 100 11.98 8.07 -6.02
C HIS A 100 11.55 7.88 -4.56
N ALA A 101 11.34 9.00 -3.87
CA ALA A 101 10.80 9.03 -2.53
C ALA A 101 9.35 8.55 -2.49
N TYR A 102 8.92 8.07 -1.32
CA TYR A 102 7.56 7.60 -1.11
C TYR A 102 7.02 7.94 0.29
N ASP A 103 5.71 7.77 0.46
CA ASP A 103 5.11 7.60 1.78
C ASP A 103 3.93 6.61 1.74
N PHE A 104 3.56 6.14 2.93
CA PHE A 104 2.21 5.65 3.17
C PHE A 104 1.45 6.65 4.02
N ALA A 105 0.16 6.84 3.74
CA ALA A 105 -0.66 7.76 4.49
C ALA A 105 -2.04 7.16 4.84
N VAL A 106 -2.53 7.42 6.04
CA VAL A 106 -3.93 7.13 6.41
C VAL A 106 -4.72 8.41 6.20
N MET A 107 -5.71 8.36 5.32
CA MET A 107 -6.57 9.51 5.02
C MET A 107 -7.40 9.91 6.23
N ASP A 108 -7.54 11.21 6.42
CA ASP A 108 -8.52 11.79 7.34
C ASP A 108 -9.90 11.75 6.65
N PRO A 109 -10.88 10.98 7.17
CA PRO A 109 -12.17 10.80 6.52
C PRO A 109 -12.99 12.10 6.46
N ASP A 110 -12.61 13.11 7.25
CA ASP A 110 -13.25 14.42 7.28
C ASP A 110 -12.60 15.41 6.31
N PHE A 111 -11.48 15.04 5.66
CA PHE A 111 -10.85 15.90 4.67
C PHE A 111 -11.74 16.12 3.46
N ARG A 112 -11.93 17.38 3.09
CA ARG A 112 -12.66 17.80 1.90
C ARG A 112 -11.79 18.78 1.13
N VAL A 113 -11.68 18.58 -0.17
CA VAL A 113 -11.09 19.57 -1.07
C VAL A 113 -12.01 20.79 -1.07
N SER A 114 -11.42 21.98 -1.07
CA SER A 114 -12.16 23.23 -1.13
C SER A 114 -13.11 23.24 -2.32
N ALA A 115 -14.35 23.67 -2.09
CA ALA A 115 -15.36 23.77 -3.13
C ALA A 115 -15.12 24.97 -4.07
N ASP A 116 -14.19 25.88 -3.74
CA ASP A 116 -13.87 27.06 -4.54
C ASP A 116 -12.36 27.18 -4.82
N PRO A 117 -11.87 26.46 -5.85
CA PRO A 117 -10.45 26.50 -6.23
C PRO A 117 -9.97 27.88 -6.67
N LEU A 118 -10.87 28.74 -7.18
CA LEU A 118 -10.51 30.09 -7.60
C LEU A 118 -10.25 30.98 -6.40
N GLN A 119 -11.06 30.89 -5.34
CA GLN A 119 -10.80 31.61 -4.10
C GLN A 119 -9.51 31.15 -3.42
N ASP A 120 -9.23 29.85 -3.44
CA ASP A 120 -7.95 29.34 -2.94
C ASP A 120 -6.77 29.90 -3.75
N LEU A 121 -6.88 29.90 -5.08
CA LEU A 121 -5.84 30.45 -5.96
C LEU A 121 -5.65 31.95 -5.75
N LEU A 122 -6.74 32.72 -5.62
CA LEU A 122 -6.68 34.15 -5.32
C LEU A 122 -5.94 34.42 -4.01
N ARG A 123 -6.22 33.65 -2.95
CA ARG A 123 -5.48 33.73 -1.68
C ARG A 123 -4.00 33.40 -1.86
N MET A 124 -3.67 32.36 -2.63
CA MET A 124 -2.28 31.99 -2.92
C MET A 124 -1.52 33.12 -3.63
N THR A 125 -2.15 33.77 -4.62
CA THR A 125 -1.51 34.87 -5.37
C THR A 125 -1.37 36.15 -4.55
N ALA A 126 -2.29 36.41 -3.62
CA ALA A 126 -2.26 37.60 -2.78
C ALA A 126 -1.29 37.49 -1.59
N SER A 127 -1.08 36.28 -1.05
CA SER A 127 -0.36 36.07 0.22
C SER A 127 0.85 35.13 0.11
N GLY A 128 1.16 34.63 -1.10
CA GLY A 128 2.16 33.59 -1.32
C GLY A 128 1.62 32.18 -0.98
N PRO A 129 2.45 31.14 -1.10
CA PRO A 129 2.03 29.77 -0.80
C PRO A 129 1.55 29.68 0.67
N PRO A 130 0.36 29.13 0.93
CA PRO A 130 -0.22 29.12 2.26
C PRO A 130 0.67 28.30 3.20
N ARG A 131 0.99 28.88 4.36
CA ARG A 131 1.54 28.10 5.47
C ARG A 131 0.43 27.21 5.99
N ILE A 132 0.64 25.89 5.96
CA ILE A 132 -0.33 24.94 6.50
C ILE A 132 -0.35 25.10 8.03
N THR A 133 -1.42 25.68 8.55
CA THR A 133 -1.64 25.93 9.97
C THR A 133 -2.55 24.87 10.60
N ALA A 134 -2.62 24.82 11.92
CA ALA A 134 -3.36 23.77 12.63
C ALA A 134 -4.89 23.84 12.43
N ASP A 135 -5.43 25.01 12.10
CA ASP A 135 -6.84 25.28 11.82
C ASP A 135 -7.28 24.87 10.40
N MET A 136 -6.33 24.63 9.48
CA MET A 136 -6.65 24.12 8.16
C MET A 136 -7.11 22.65 8.20
N PRO A 137 -7.91 22.19 7.21
CA PRO A 137 -8.22 20.78 7.05
C PRO A 137 -6.94 19.95 6.87
N ARG A 138 -6.87 18.83 7.59
CA ARG A 138 -5.76 17.89 7.49
C ARG A 138 -6.16 16.77 6.56
N GLU A 139 -5.34 16.50 5.56
CA GLU A 139 -5.61 15.42 4.61
C GLU A 139 -5.27 14.02 5.16
N TYR A 140 -4.20 13.92 5.95
CA TYR A 140 -3.69 12.64 6.45
C TYR A 140 -3.54 12.65 7.97
N GLU A 141 -4.02 11.61 8.66
CA GLU A 141 -3.82 11.50 10.11
C GLU A 141 -2.43 10.94 10.50
N LEU A 142 -1.92 10.05 9.65
CA LEU A 142 -0.65 9.36 9.80
C LEU A 142 0.06 9.38 8.46
N ARG A 143 1.36 9.70 8.45
CA ARG A 143 2.27 9.40 7.36
C ARG A 143 3.41 8.54 7.85
N LEU A 144 3.75 7.53 7.06
CA LEU A 144 4.90 6.66 7.22
C LEU A 144 5.85 6.99 6.08
N VAL A 145 6.93 7.70 6.42
CA VAL A 145 7.81 8.30 5.43
C VAL A 145 9.01 7.42 5.15
N ASP A 146 9.61 7.67 3.99
CA ASP A 146 10.81 7.02 3.52
C ASP A 146 12.01 7.27 4.46
N PRO A 147 12.58 6.22 5.09
CA PRO A 147 13.70 6.32 6.02
C PRO A 147 15.03 6.65 5.33
N THR A 148 15.19 6.43 4.02
CA THR A 148 16.47 6.63 3.34
C THR A 148 16.72 8.09 2.94
N PHE A 149 15.72 8.95 3.07
CA PHE A 149 15.81 10.36 2.74
C PHE A 149 15.70 11.22 4.01
N PRO A 150 16.80 11.48 4.73
CA PRO A 150 16.78 12.35 5.90
C PRO A 150 16.44 13.81 5.51
N PRO A 151 15.91 14.62 6.44
CA PRO A 151 15.36 15.96 6.17
C PRO A 151 16.30 16.96 5.48
N ASN A 152 17.62 16.70 5.50
CA ASN A 152 18.66 17.65 5.13
C ASN A 152 19.26 17.44 3.73
N ARG A 153 18.71 16.55 2.88
CA ARG A 153 19.11 16.50 1.46
C ARG A 153 18.15 17.34 0.61
N ARG A 154 18.72 18.22 -0.24
CA ARG A 154 18.00 18.81 -1.38
C ARG A 154 17.77 17.71 -2.41
N ALA A 155 16.73 16.91 -2.24
CA ALA A 155 16.33 15.92 -3.22
C ALA A 155 15.25 16.56 -4.10
N ILE A 156 15.51 16.67 -5.40
CA ILE A 156 14.50 17.02 -6.41
C ILE A 156 13.28 16.09 -6.24
N ASP A 157 13.48 14.84 -5.82
CA ASP A 157 12.45 13.83 -5.55
C ASP A 157 11.51 14.14 -4.36
N ARG A 158 11.79 15.17 -3.55
CA ARG A 158 10.89 15.68 -2.49
C ARG A 158 10.10 16.92 -2.92
N MET A 159 10.16 17.28 -4.19
CA MET A 159 9.27 18.30 -4.75
C MET A 159 7.81 17.93 -4.41
N HIS A 160 7.04 18.88 -3.90
CA HIS A 160 5.67 18.69 -3.40
C HIS A 160 5.48 17.89 -2.10
N GLU A 161 6.52 17.29 -1.50
CA GLU A 161 6.36 16.57 -0.22
C GLU A 161 5.81 17.48 0.91
N TRP A 162 6.25 18.74 0.93
CA TRP A 162 5.80 19.74 1.91
C TRP A 162 4.28 19.97 1.89
N GLN A 163 3.63 19.75 0.74
CA GLN A 163 2.18 19.89 0.58
C GLN A 163 1.42 18.79 1.34
N ARG A 164 2.09 17.67 1.65
CA ARG A 164 1.53 16.52 2.35
C ARG A 164 1.74 16.59 3.86
N LYS A 165 2.34 17.67 4.39
CA LYS A 165 2.58 17.85 5.83
C LYS A 165 1.48 18.70 6.47
N HIS A 166 1.17 18.42 7.73
CA HIS A 166 0.18 19.17 8.48
C HIS A 166 0.53 19.19 9.99
N PRO A 167 0.37 20.31 10.73
CA PRO A 167 0.77 20.37 12.14
C PRO A 167 0.09 19.33 13.04
N ARG A 168 -1.16 18.96 12.71
CA ARG A 168 -1.94 17.93 13.43
C ARG A 168 -1.67 16.49 12.99
N MET A 169 -0.88 16.21 11.95
CA MET A 169 -0.61 14.83 11.52
C MET A 169 0.52 14.18 12.33
N VAL A 170 0.54 12.85 12.38
CA VAL A 170 1.64 12.08 12.96
C VAL A 170 2.55 11.56 11.86
N GLU A 171 3.85 11.80 11.97
CA GLU A 171 4.86 11.24 11.07
C GLU A 171 5.67 10.15 11.79
N LYS A 172 5.92 9.03 11.11
CA LYS A 172 6.76 7.92 11.60
C LYS A 172 7.60 7.38 10.45
N GLN A 173 8.69 6.68 10.76
CA GLN A 173 9.53 6.04 9.75
C GLN A 173 8.93 4.69 9.35
N ALA A 174 8.91 4.40 8.04
CA ALA A 174 8.26 3.21 7.48
C ALA A 174 8.91 1.89 7.92
N ASP A 175 10.22 1.88 8.17
CA ASP A 175 11.00 0.73 8.67
C ASP A 175 10.71 0.39 10.14
N GLN A 176 10.24 1.37 10.92
CA GLN A 176 9.93 1.21 12.35
C GLN A 176 8.45 0.94 12.64
N TRP A 177 7.62 0.87 11.59
CA TRP A 177 6.18 0.73 11.71
C TRP A 177 5.69 -0.57 11.07
N ALA A 178 5.22 -1.51 11.90
CA ALA A 178 4.66 -2.76 11.41
C ALA A 178 3.26 -2.59 10.82
N LEU A 179 2.89 -3.42 9.85
CA LEU A 179 1.59 -3.38 9.19
C LEU A 179 0.42 -3.48 10.17
N TRP A 180 0.53 -4.35 11.19
CA TRP A 180 -0.52 -4.50 12.20
C TRP A 180 -0.79 -3.23 13.03
N LYS A 181 0.19 -2.34 13.19
CA LYS A 181 0.00 -1.07 13.91
C LYS A 181 -1.00 -0.14 13.19
N VAL A 182 -1.22 -0.35 11.89
CA VAL A 182 -2.23 0.35 11.12
C VAL A 182 -3.48 -0.51 10.97
N PHE A 183 -3.35 -1.72 10.43
CA PHE A 183 -4.50 -2.49 9.98
C PHE A 183 -5.28 -3.24 11.08
N ASP A 184 -4.69 -3.42 12.28
CA ASP A 184 -5.43 -3.89 13.47
C ASP A 184 -5.82 -2.75 14.42
N SER A 185 -5.40 -1.51 14.12
CA SER A 185 -5.70 -0.35 14.96
C SER A 185 -7.17 0.03 14.89
N ALA A 186 -7.81 0.17 16.05
CA ALA A 186 -9.17 0.72 16.13
C ALA A 186 -9.25 2.16 15.59
N LYS A 187 -8.18 2.94 15.75
CA LYS A 187 -8.11 4.34 15.27
C LYS A 187 -8.17 4.45 13.75
N TYR A 188 -7.56 3.51 13.04
CA TYR A 188 -7.44 3.53 11.57
C TYR A 188 -8.38 2.57 10.86
N ARG A 189 -9.20 1.83 11.63
CA ARG A 189 -10.17 0.88 11.08
C ARG A 189 -11.13 1.58 10.12
N GLY A 190 -11.26 1.01 8.91
CA GLY A 190 -12.17 1.51 7.88
C GLY A 190 -11.68 2.76 7.14
N LYS A 191 -10.51 3.32 7.50
CA LYS A 191 -9.92 4.45 6.80
C LYS A 191 -9.11 3.98 5.59
N GLN A 192 -9.09 4.80 4.54
CA GLN A 192 -8.29 4.53 3.35
C GLN A 192 -6.80 4.71 3.66
N VAL A 193 -5.99 3.74 3.23
CA VAL A 193 -4.53 3.83 3.26
C VAL A 193 -4.03 4.03 1.83
N ILE A 194 -3.19 5.04 1.63
CA ILE A 194 -2.60 5.38 0.34
C ILE A 194 -1.10 5.13 0.41
N TYR A 195 -0.54 4.54 -0.64
CA TYR A 195 0.89 4.51 -0.91
C TYR A 195 1.18 5.48 -2.06
N MET A 196 1.90 6.56 -1.78
CA MET A 196 2.35 7.53 -2.78
C MET A 196 3.78 7.21 -3.17
N TYR A 197 4.02 6.97 -4.46
CA TYR A 197 5.36 6.79 -5.02
C TYR A 197 5.65 7.90 -6.02
N ASP A 198 6.87 8.44 -5.96
CA ASP A 198 7.31 9.59 -6.74
C ASP A 198 6.44 10.84 -6.51
N PHE A 199 6.94 11.80 -5.73
CA PHE A 199 6.19 13.04 -5.48
C PHE A 199 6.14 13.99 -6.69
N GLY A 200 6.95 13.73 -7.73
CA GLY A 200 6.89 14.38 -9.02
C GLY A 200 5.67 13.92 -9.81
N ASP A 201 5.61 12.64 -10.17
CA ASP A 201 4.50 12.06 -10.96
C ASP A 201 3.26 11.68 -10.14
N LYS A 202 3.40 11.65 -8.82
CA LYS A 202 2.35 11.45 -7.82
C LYS A 202 1.60 10.14 -7.98
N TRP A 203 2.28 9.01 -8.06
CA TRP A 203 1.61 7.71 -8.21
C TRP A 203 0.93 7.25 -6.92
N GLU A 204 -0.40 7.39 -6.87
CA GLU A 204 -1.22 6.96 -5.72
C GLU A 204 -1.73 5.53 -5.85
N HIS A 205 -1.47 4.72 -4.83
CA HIS A 205 -2.01 3.37 -4.71
C HIS A 205 -2.93 3.26 -3.52
N TYR A 206 -4.10 2.70 -3.75
CA TYR A 206 -5.14 2.54 -2.75
C TYR A 206 -5.03 1.13 -2.21
N LEU A 207 -4.73 1.03 -0.91
CA LEU A 207 -4.59 -0.24 -0.21
C LEU A 207 -5.93 -0.60 0.45
N THR A 208 -6.43 -1.78 0.14
CA THR A 208 -7.66 -2.35 0.71
C THR A 208 -7.34 -3.70 1.32
N VAL A 209 -7.62 -3.87 2.61
CA VAL A 209 -7.49 -5.17 3.28
C VAL A 209 -8.74 -5.99 2.99
N GLU A 210 -8.63 -6.98 2.11
CA GLU A 210 -9.75 -7.84 1.70
C GLU A 210 -9.95 -9.03 2.65
N GLY A 211 -8.92 -9.37 3.44
CA GLY A 211 -9.04 -10.48 4.38
C GLY A 211 -7.76 -10.81 5.14
N ARG A 212 -7.69 -12.06 5.58
CA ARG A 212 -6.55 -12.67 6.26
C ARG A 212 -6.19 -13.98 5.58
N ALA A 213 -4.91 -14.30 5.52
CA ALA A 213 -4.38 -15.58 5.06
C ALA A 213 -3.69 -16.34 6.21
N ASP A 214 -3.21 -17.55 5.93
CA ASP A 214 -2.43 -18.30 6.90
C ASP A 214 -1.14 -17.56 7.30
N VAL A 215 -0.68 -17.86 8.51
CA VAL A 215 0.52 -17.25 9.08
C VAL A 215 1.74 -17.72 8.31
N THR A 216 2.49 -16.79 7.74
CA THR A 216 3.79 -17.04 7.13
C THR A 216 4.62 -15.76 7.15
N ASP A 217 5.94 -15.90 7.19
CA ASP A 217 6.87 -14.76 7.08
C ASP A 217 7.13 -14.35 5.62
N ARG A 218 6.44 -15.00 4.66
CA ARG A 218 6.57 -14.72 3.23
C ARG A 218 5.57 -13.68 2.74
N PHE A 219 6.06 -12.78 1.89
CA PHE A 219 5.21 -12.06 0.95
C PHE A 219 4.90 -12.93 -0.26
N VAL A 220 3.64 -12.92 -0.70
CA VAL A 220 3.20 -13.66 -1.88
C VAL A 220 2.21 -12.82 -2.68
N CYS A 221 2.53 -12.53 -3.93
CA CYS A 221 1.55 -12.04 -4.90
C CYS A 221 0.57 -13.17 -5.24
N LEU A 222 -0.72 -12.92 -5.02
CA LEU A 222 -1.81 -13.87 -5.21
C LEU A 222 -2.51 -13.70 -6.56
N SER A 223 -2.58 -12.46 -7.04
CA SER A 223 -3.16 -12.11 -8.34
C SER A 223 -2.76 -10.69 -8.74
N GLY A 224 -3.00 -10.33 -10.00
CA GLY A 224 -2.84 -8.97 -10.48
C GLY A 224 -3.23 -8.82 -11.94
N THR A 225 -3.43 -7.57 -12.37
CA THR A 225 -3.86 -7.21 -13.73
C THR A 225 -3.16 -5.95 -14.20
N GLY A 226 -2.98 -5.81 -15.51
CA GLY A 226 -2.44 -4.60 -16.12
C GLY A 226 -0.92 -4.50 -16.01
N HIS A 227 -0.31 -4.00 -17.08
CA HIS A 227 1.13 -3.81 -17.19
C HIS A 227 1.64 -2.82 -16.12
N PRO A 228 2.85 -3.05 -15.56
CA PRO A 228 3.63 -2.02 -14.88
C PRO A 228 3.60 -0.66 -15.58
N VAL A 229 3.31 0.41 -14.85
CA VAL A 229 3.38 1.77 -15.40
C VAL A 229 4.84 2.16 -15.55
N ALA A 230 5.18 2.79 -16.68
CA ALA A 230 6.53 3.25 -16.95
C ALA A 230 7.01 4.30 -15.91
N GLU A 231 8.23 4.12 -15.40
CA GLU A 231 8.96 5.10 -14.58
C GLU A 231 9.14 6.40 -15.37
N ASP A 232 9.03 7.54 -14.68
CA ASP A 232 9.24 8.89 -15.25
C ASP A 232 8.38 9.21 -16.51
N VAL A 233 7.24 8.54 -16.67
CA VAL A 233 6.42 8.71 -17.88
C VAL A 233 5.67 10.04 -17.93
N GLY A 234 5.62 10.79 -16.83
CA GLY A 234 4.95 12.09 -16.76
C GLY A 234 3.52 11.96 -16.26
N SER A 235 3.37 11.29 -15.12
CA SER A 235 2.11 11.09 -14.40
C SER A 235 1.05 10.33 -15.23
N VAL A 236 -0.20 10.32 -14.78
CA VAL A 236 -1.31 9.61 -15.44
C VAL A 236 -1.49 10.02 -16.91
N ASN A 237 -1.24 11.29 -17.26
CA ASN A 237 -1.38 11.76 -18.64
C ASN A 237 -0.30 11.18 -19.54
N GLY A 238 0.96 11.20 -19.11
CA GLY A 238 2.05 10.58 -19.85
C GLY A 238 1.84 9.08 -20.06
N TRP A 239 1.31 8.36 -19.06
CA TRP A 239 0.94 6.95 -19.23
C TRP A 239 -0.18 6.75 -20.27
N LYS A 240 -1.19 7.62 -20.29
CA LYS A 240 -2.26 7.57 -21.32
C LYS A 240 -1.70 7.83 -22.71
N GLU A 241 -0.83 8.82 -22.86
CA GLU A 241 -0.19 9.17 -24.12
C GLU A 241 0.71 8.03 -24.61
N LEU A 242 1.43 7.35 -23.73
CA LEU A 242 2.25 6.18 -24.08
C LEU A 242 1.38 5.01 -24.57
N LYS A 243 0.28 4.70 -23.87
CA LYS A 243 -0.66 3.66 -24.33
C LYS A 243 -1.28 4.00 -25.68
N GLU A 244 -1.69 5.25 -25.86
CA GLU A 244 -2.23 5.71 -27.14
C GLU A 244 -1.19 5.62 -28.25
N ALA A 245 0.07 5.98 -27.93
CA ALA A 245 1.17 5.84 -28.86
C ALA A 245 1.25 4.41 -29.38
N TYR A 246 1.09 3.36 -28.57
CA TYR A 246 1.10 1.95 -29.02
C TYR A 246 -0.18 1.50 -29.74
N ARG A 247 -1.33 2.11 -29.47
CA ARG A 247 -2.61 1.79 -30.14
C ARG A 247 -2.72 2.38 -31.53
N THR A 248 -2.07 3.51 -31.77
CA THR A 248 -2.11 4.18 -33.05
C THR A 248 -1.42 3.33 -34.14
N SER A 249 -2.16 2.99 -35.20
CA SER A 249 -1.65 2.19 -36.33
C SER A 249 -0.60 2.91 -37.17
N ARG A 250 -0.70 4.25 -37.29
CA ARG A 250 0.26 5.11 -37.99
C ARG A 250 0.75 6.21 -37.05
N PRO A 251 1.68 5.91 -36.12
CA PRO A 251 2.07 6.85 -35.08
C PRO A 251 2.74 8.11 -35.65
N SER A 252 2.56 9.24 -34.98
CA SER A 252 3.31 10.47 -35.25
C SER A 252 4.81 10.31 -34.89
N GLN A 253 5.64 11.30 -35.23
CA GLN A 253 7.05 11.28 -34.81
C GLN A 253 7.19 11.28 -33.29
N GLU A 254 6.43 12.14 -32.60
CA GLU A 254 6.39 12.20 -31.13
C GLU A 254 5.97 10.86 -30.51
N GLN A 255 4.94 10.20 -31.06
CA GLN A 255 4.51 8.89 -30.57
C GLN A 255 5.60 7.84 -30.78
N ARG A 256 6.31 7.85 -31.92
CA ARG A 256 7.45 6.95 -32.14
C ARG A 256 8.58 7.20 -31.15
N ASP A 257 8.89 8.46 -30.86
CA ASP A 257 9.95 8.81 -29.92
C ASP A 257 9.57 8.41 -28.48
N ARG A 258 8.31 8.55 -28.11
CA ARG A 258 7.78 8.08 -26.84
C ARG A 258 7.86 6.56 -26.69
N ARG A 259 7.52 5.80 -27.74
CA ARG A 259 7.71 4.32 -27.76
C ARG A 259 9.18 3.96 -27.58
N LYS A 260 10.07 4.59 -28.35
CA LYS A 260 11.53 4.35 -28.26
C LYS A 260 12.08 4.67 -26.88
N TRP A 261 11.63 5.76 -26.26
CA TRP A 261 12.00 6.11 -24.89
C TRP A 261 11.58 5.01 -23.92
N TYR A 262 10.34 4.52 -24.02
CA TYR A 262 9.88 3.45 -23.14
C TYR A 262 10.66 2.15 -23.35
N GLU A 263 10.92 1.78 -24.60
CA GLU A 263 11.62 0.52 -24.93
C GLU A 263 13.10 0.51 -24.52
N ASN A 264 13.75 1.68 -24.48
CA ASN A 264 15.22 1.74 -24.41
C ASN A 264 15.78 2.63 -23.28
N MET A 265 14.97 3.48 -22.65
CA MET A 265 15.46 4.52 -21.74
C MET A 265 14.76 4.52 -20.38
N ALA A 266 13.46 4.22 -20.33
CA ALA A 266 12.74 4.13 -19.07
C ALA A 266 13.37 3.07 -18.16
N SER A 267 13.53 3.36 -16.87
CA SER A 267 14.20 2.47 -15.91
C SER A 267 13.54 1.09 -15.79
N ASN A 268 12.24 1.02 -16.03
CA ASN A 268 11.46 -0.22 -16.14
C ASN A 268 10.88 -0.45 -17.55
N GLY A 269 11.56 0.08 -18.55
CA GLY A 269 11.22 -0.07 -19.96
C GLY A 269 11.05 -1.53 -20.37
N ASP A 270 10.10 -1.76 -21.28
CA ASP A 270 9.88 -3.07 -21.89
C ASP A 270 10.28 -3.00 -23.38
N PRO A 271 11.34 -3.70 -23.81
CA PRO A 271 11.77 -3.72 -25.21
C PRO A 271 10.71 -4.24 -26.18
N GLU A 272 9.73 -5.03 -25.70
CA GLU A 272 8.61 -5.51 -26.50
C GLU A 272 7.43 -4.53 -26.51
N GLY A 273 7.50 -3.45 -25.71
CA GLY A 273 6.49 -2.41 -25.62
C GLY A 273 5.14 -2.89 -25.11
N LEU A 274 4.09 -2.15 -25.47
CA LEU A 274 2.73 -2.33 -24.93
C LEU A 274 1.69 -2.73 -26.00
N ALA A 275 2.13 -3.16 -27.18
CA ALA A 275 1.24 -3.44 -28.31
C ALA A 275 0.34 -4.66 -28.05
N GLY A 276 -0.89 -4.61 -28.57
CA GLY A 276 -1.86 -5.70 -28.44
C GLY A 276 -2.16 -6.03 -26.97
N ASP A 277 -2.14 -7.31 -26.64
CA ASP A 277 -2.45 -7.79 -25.28
C ASP A 277 -1.32 -7.54 -24.27
N ARG A 278 -0.14 -7.07 -24.71
CA ARG A 278 0.97 -6.77 -23.79
C ARG A 278 0.62 -5.73 -22.75
N ILE A 279 -0.31 -4.80 -23.04
CA ILE A 279 -0.77 -3.83 -22.04
C ILE A 279 -1.44 -4.50 -20.80
N ASN A 280 -1.86 -5.76 -20.92
CA ASN A 280 -2.41 -6.55 -19.82
C ASN A 280 -1.38 -7.49 -19.18
N PHE A 281 -0.19 -7.62 -19.75
CA PHE A 281 0.81 -8.58 -19.31
C PHE A 281 1.43 -8.19 -17.98
N TRP A 282 1.47 -9.14 -17.04
CA TRP A 282 2.18 -9.00 -15.77
C TRP A 282 2.62 -10.39 -15.27
N ASP A 283 3.93 -10.56 -15.05
CA ASP A 283 4.52 -11.84 -14.65
C ASP A 283 4.53 -12.00 -13.12
N MET A 284 3.42 -12.50 -12.58
CA MET A 284 3.28 -12.79 -11.15
C MET A 284 4.33 -13.79 -10.64
N GLU A 285 4.72 -14.76 -11.46
CA GLU A 285 5.68 -15.78 -11.04
C GLU A 285 7.07 -15.19 -10.87
N ARG A 286 7.50 -14.30 -11.79
CA ARG A 286 8.74 -13.54 -11.67
C ARG A 286 8.74 -12.69 -10.41
N VAL A 287 7.65 -11.98 -10.13
CA VAL A 287 7.52 -11.20 -8.89
C VAL A 287 7.70 -12.12 -7.67
N ASN A 288 7.00 -13.25 -7.62
CA ASN A 288 7.11 -14.20 -6.51
C ASN A 288 8.49 -14.86 -6.41
N ARG A 289 9.21 -15.08 -7.52
CA ARG A 289 10.61 -15.53 -7.50
C ARG A 289 11.52 -14.49 -6.85
N HIS A 290 11.37 -13.20 -7.21
CA HIS A 290 12.16 -12.13 -6.62
C HIS A 290 11.83 -11.91 -5.14
N LEU A 291 10.56 -11.98 -4.75
CA LEU A 291 10.15 -11.88 -3.35
C LEU A 291 10.81 -12.94 -2.47
N LYS A 292 10.96 -14.18 -2.97
CA LYS A 292 11.67 -15.25 -2.24
C LYS A 292 13.16 -14.98 -2.05
N ILE A 293 13.78 -14.25 -2.98
CA ILE A 293 15.20 -13.89 -2.91
C ILE A 293 15.41 -12.76 -1.89
N ILE A 294 14.55 -11.74 -1.94
CA ILE A 294 14.68 -10.54 -1.11
C ILE A 294 14.22 -10.79 0.33
N PHE A 295 13.18 -11.59 0.51
CA PHE A 295 12.64 -12.01 1.81
C PHE A 295 12.83 -13.52 1.99
N PRO A 296 14.07 -14.00 2.21
CA PRO A 296 14.32 -15.40 2.47
C PRO A 296 13.67 -15.83 3.79
N ASN A 297 13.32 -17.11 3.91
CA ASN A 297 12.71 -17.60 5.15
C ASN A 297 13.69 -17.46 6.31
N VAL A 298 13.26 -16.76 7.36
CA VAL A 298 14.02 -16.64 8.61
C VAL A 298 13.84 -17.90 9.49
N HIS A 299 12.89 -18.78 9.14
CA HIS A 299 12.59 -20.02 9.85
C HIS A 299 12.46 -21.18 8.85
N VAL A 300 13.53 -21.98 8.74
CA VAL A 300 13.50 -23.37 8.27
C VAL A 300 13.65 -24.27 9.49
#